data_AF-A0A8H4ZR64-F1
#
_entry.id   AF-A0A8H4ZR64-F1
#
_cell.length_a   1.000
_cell.length_b   1.000
_cell.length_c   1.000
_cell.angle_alpha   90.00
_cell.angle_beta   90.00
_cell.angle_gamma   90.00
#
_symmetry.space_group_name_H-M   'P 1'
#
loop_
_entity.id
_entity.type
_entity.pdbx_description
1 polymer ?
#
loop_
_entity_poly.entity_id
_entity_poly.type
_entity_poly.pdbx_seq_one_letter_code
_entity_poly.pdbx_strand_id
1 'polypeptide(L)'
;MTTAKAVKSEQGLGNRALLDKMDKLRELGISNMVPLPQMVVVGDQSAGKSSVLESLTGFHFPRSVTLCTRHATEIICRREETESIVVSIHAVDADEEQAKAFHRTATNLDAEEFAQIFKDAAKVMGIKSESGDGSTG
;
A
#
# COMPACT_ATOMS: atom_id res chain seq x y z
N MET A 1 -29.27 31.17 24.39
CA MET A 1 -28.10 31.42 23.52
C MET A 1 -27.58 30.08 23.06
N THR A 2 -28.00 29.67 21.86
CA THR A 2 -27.70 28.35 21.29
C THR A 2 -26.41 28.48 20.49
N THR A 3 -25.34 27.84 20.94
CA THR A 3 -24.07 27.82 20.23
C THR A 3 -24.21 26.92 19.00
N ALA A 4 -24.18 27.54 17.83
CA ALA A 4 -24.11 26.85 16.55
C ALA A 4 -22.76 26.12 16.45
N LYS A 5 -22.82 24.78 16.38
CA LYS A 5 -21.65 23.95 16.07
C LYS A 5 -21.30 24.20 14.60
N ALA A 6 -20.19 24.89 14.36
CA ALA A 6 -19.68 25.15 13.02
C ALA A 6 -19.35 23.82 12.33
N VAL A 7 -20.13 23.46 11.32
CA VAL A 7 -19.78 22.42 10.37
C VAL A 7 -18.66 22.99 9.50
N LYS A 8 -17.40 22.62 9.78
CA LYS A 8 -16.29 22.92 8.87
C LYS A 8 -16.54 22.14 7.58
N SER A 9 -16.89 22.87 6.53
CA SER A 9 -16.87 22.37 5.17
C SER A 9 -15.41 22.15 4.77
N GLU A 10 -14.92 20.91 4.88
CA GLU A 10 -13.66 20.53 4.25
C GLU A 10 -13.89 20.41 2.73
N GLN A 11 -13.86 21.56 2.05
CA GLN A 11 -13.80 21.63 0.59
C GLN A 11 -12.37 21.30 0.14
N GLY A 12 -12.04 20.01 0.17
CA GLY A 12 -10.86 19.45 -0.46
C GLY A 12 -11.22 18.12 -1.12
N LEU A 13 -10.37 17.62 -2.01
CA LEU A 13 -10.56 16.33 -2.73
C LEU A 13 -10.68 15.09 -1.81
N GLY A 14 -10.57 15.25 -0.49
CA GLY A 14 -10.57 14.15 0.47
C GLY A 14 -11.51 14.40 1.63
N ASN A 15 -12.80 14.15 1.42
CA ASN A 15 -13.72 13.92 2.54
C ASN A 15 -13.39 12.55 3.14
N ARG A 16 -12.72 12.54 4.30
CA ARG A 16 -12.27 11.32 5.00
C ARG A 16 -13.38 10.28 5.15
N ALA A 17 -14.57 10.71 5.55
CA ALA A 17 -15.70 9.82 5.76
C ALA A 17 -16.20 9.15 4.47
N LEU A 18 -15.95 9.76 3.31
CA LEU A 18 -16.24 9.19 1.99
C LEU A 18 -15.17 8.18 1.59
N LEU A 19 -13.88 8.51 1.77
CA LEU A 19 -12.76 7.61 1.51
C LEU A 19 -12.83 6.35 2.38
N ASP A 20 -13.08 6.50 3.69
CA ASP A 20 -13.24 5.36 4.61
C ASP A 20 -14.40 4.44 4.19
N LYS A 21 -15.48 4.99 3.63
CA LYS A 21 -16.59 4.19 3.09
C LYS A 21 -16.18 3.48 1.81
N MET A 22 -15.43 4.15 0.94
CA MET A 22 -14.92 3.53 -0.28
C MET A 22 -13.99 2.35 0.02
N ASP A 23 -13.10 2.50 1.01
CA ASP A 23 -12.20 1.42 1.43
C ASP A 23 -12.99 0.22 1.98
N LYS A 24 -13.99 0.46 2.85
CA LYS A 24 -14.89 -0.60 3.33
C LYS A 24 -15.67 -1.28 2.21
N LEU A 25 -16.14 -0.53 1.21
CA LEU A 25 -16.82 -1.12 0.06
C LEU A 25 -15.86 -2.00 -0.75
N ARG A 26 -14.59 -1.60 -0.86
CA ARG A 26 -13.55 -2.37 -1.54
C ARG A 26 -13.25 -3.67 -0.80
N GLU A 27 -13.11 -3.63 0.51
CA GLU A 27 -12.90 -4.81 1.38
C GLU A 27 -14.05 -5.83 1.24
N LEU A 28 -15.28 -5.36 1.01
CA LEU A 28 -16.45 -6.22 0.78
C LEU A 28 -16.53 -6.82 -0.64
N GLY A 29 -15.52 -6.59 -1.49
CA GLY A 29 -15.49 -7.11 -2.86
C GLY A 29 -16.48 -6.42 -3.82
N ILE A 30 -17.03 -5.26 -3.43
CA ILE A 30 -18.04 -4.54 -4.22
C ILE A 30 -17.44 -3.92 -5.49
N SER A 31 -16.11 -3.80 -5.56
CA SER A 31 -15.37 -3.34 -6.75
C SER A 31 -15.75 -4.09 -8.04
N ASN A 32 -16.23 -5.33 -7.94
CA ASN A 32 -16.67 -6.14 -9.08
C ASN A 32 -18.09 -5.80 -9.56
N MET A 33 -18.88 -5.11 -8.74
CA MET A 33 -20.26 -4.70 -9.04
C MET A 33 -20.37 -3.21 -9.34
N VAL A 34 -19.54 -2.38 -8.69
CA VAL A 34 -19.54 -0.93 -8.86
C VAL A 34 -18.09 -0.43 -8.93
N PRO A 35 -17.71 0.37 -9.95
CA PRO A 35 -16.38 0.95 -10.03
C PRO A 35 -16.20 1.98 -8.91
N LEU A 36 -15.23 1.71 -8.02
CA LEU A 36 -14.80 2.66 -6.99
C LEU A 36 -13.62 3.50 -7.52
N PRO A 37 -13.58 4.82 -7.27
CA PRO A 37 -12.46 5.66 -7.72
C PRO A 37 -11.10 5.12 -7.23
N GLN A 38 -10.13 5.10 -8.13
CA GLN A 38 -8.75 4.67 -7.90
C GLN A 38 -7.79 5.62 -8.63
N MET A 39 -6.57 5.74 -8.12
CA MET A 39 -5.47 6.41 -8.80
C MET A 39 -4.44 5.35 -9.18
N VAL A 40 -4.06 5.30 -10.45
CA VAL A 40 -3.09 4.34 -10.98
C VAL A 40 -1.98 5.11 -11.66
N VAL A 41 -0.72 4.72 -11.39
CA VAL A 41 0.47 5.28 -12.04
C VAL A 41 0.95 4.31 -13.10
N VAL A 42 0.90 4.70 -14.37
CA VAL A 42 1.28 3.87 -15.53
C VAL A 42 2.44 4.51 -16.29
N GLY A 43 3.39 3.69 -16.75
CA GLY A 43 4.53 4.14 -17.55
C GLY A 43 5.60 3.05 -17.72
N ASP A 44 6.55 3.28 -18.62
CA ASP A 44 7.62 2.34 -18.96
C ASP A 44 8.51 1.98 -17.75
N GLN A 45 9.22 0.85 -17.85
CA GLN A 45 10.21 0.46 -16.85
C GLN A 45 11.20 1.63 -16.62
N SER A 46 11.49 1.94 -15.36
CA SER A 46 12.37 3.05 -14.98
C SER A 46 11.84 4.48 -15.24
N ALA A 47 10.59 4.66 -15.66
CA ALA A 47 9.99 5.99 -15.88
C ALA A 47 9.66 6.79 -14.60
N GLY A 48 10.21 6.40 -13.43
CA GLY A 48 9.99 7.13 -12.17
C GLY A 48 8.64 6.92 -11.49
N LYS A 49 7.88 5.87 -11.84
CA LYS A 49 6.59 5.54 -11.19
C LYS A 49 6.70 5.45 -9.67
N SER A 50 7.73 4.76 -9.19
CA SER A 50 8.02 4.65 -7.76
C SER A 50 8.33 6.02 -7.16
N SER A 51 9.05 6.91 -7.85
CA SER A 51 9.35 8.25 -7.35
C SER A 51 8.13 9.18 -7.28
N VAL A 52 7.16 9.01 -8.19
CA VAL A 52 5.86 9.69 -8.08
C VAL A 52 5.11 9.20 -6.84
N LEU A 53 5.09 7.87 -6.62
CA LEU A 53 4.47 7.31 -5.42
C LEU A 53 5.20 7.74 -4.14
N GLU A 54 6.54 7.73 -4.10
CA GLU A 54 7.36 8.25 -2.98
C GLU A 54 6.99 9.69 -2.63
N SER A 55 6.85 10.54 -3.65
CA SER A 55 6.50 11.96 -3.44
C SER A 55 5.09 12.15 -2.89
N LEU A 56 4.19 11.21 -3.16
CA LEU A 56 2.81 11.23 -2.68
C LEU A 56 2.65 10.58 -1.31
N THR A 57 3.40 9.51 -1.04
CA THR A 57 3.28 8.70 0.18
C THR A 57 4.22 9.14 1.29
N GLY A 58 5.32 9.83 0.96
CA GLY A 58 6.32 10.31 1.91
C GLY A 58 7.31 9.25 2.38
N PHE A 59 7.15 7.97 1.98
CA PHE A 59 8.11 6.91 2.31
C PHE A 59 8.94 6.48 1.09
N HIS A 60 10.15 6.00 1.34
CA HIS A 60 11.06 5.56 0.28
C HIS A 60 10.73 4.15 -0.20
N PHE A 61 10.56 3.99 -1.51
CA PHE A 61 10.38 2.67 -2.12
C PHE A 61 11.75 2.05 -2.38
N PRO A 62 11.90 0.73 -2.22
CA PRO A 62 13.16 0.07 -2.47
C PRO A 62 13.46 0.13 -3.97
N ARG A 63 14.62 0.67 -4.33
CA ARG A 63 15.06 0.86 -5.73
C ARG A 63 15.37 -0.45 -6.47
N SER A 64 15.20 -1.60 -5.82
CA SER A 64 15.37 -2.88 -6.48
C SER A 64 14.22 -3.15 -7.45
N VAL A 65 14.58 -3.24 -8.73
CA VAL A 65 13.71 -3.46 -9.89
C VAL A 65 12.83 -4.71 -9.74
N THR A 66 13.23 -5.66 -8.89
CA THR A 66 12.57 -6.95 -8.69
C THR A 66 11.74 -7.03 -7.42
N LEU A 67 11.80 -6.05 -6.50
CA LEU A 67 11.07 -6.09 -5.22
C LEU A 67 9.68 -5.44 -5.32
N CYS A 68 9.58 -4.29 -6.00
CA CYS A 68 8.34 -3.48 -6.03
C CYS A 68 7.25 -3.98 -6.99
N THR A 69 7.56 -4.90 -7.93
CA THR A 69 6.65 -5.31 -9.02
C THR A 69 6.35 -6.81 -9.06
N ARG A 70 6.91 -7.61 -8.13
CA ARG A 70 6.55 -9.03 -7.99
C ARG A 70 5.15 -9.23 -7.42
N HIS A 71 4.59 -8.20 -6.77
CA HIS A 71 3.30 -8.25 -6.10
C HIS A 71 2.48 -7.03 -6.48
N ALA A 72 1.17 -7.21 -6.63
CA ALA A 72 0.24 -6.08 -6.57
C ALA A 72 0.34 -5.48 -5.16
N THR A 73 0.92 -4.28 -5.06
CA THR A 73 1.06 -3.55 -3.79
C THR A 73 -0.04 -2.50 -3.74
N GLU A 74 -0.98 -2.66 -2.82
CA GLU A 74 -1.96 -1.63 -2.51
C GLU A 74 -1.39 -0.67 -1.47
N ILE A 75 -1.57 0.63 -1.72
CA ILE A 75 -1.08 1.68 -0.82
C ILE A 75 -2.26 2.56 -0.46
N ILE A 76 -2.58 2.56 0.82
CA ILE A 76 -3.69 3.32 1.38
C ILE A 76 -3.09 4.43 2.25
N CYS A 77 -3.18 5.67 1.77
CA CYS A 77 -2.77 6.85 2.52
C CYS A 77 -4.01 7.50 3.15
N ARG A 78 -4.02 7.60 4.48
CA ARG A 78 -5.11 8.22 5.24
C ARG A 78 -4.57 9.30 6.18
N ARG A 79 -5.38 10.34 6.43
CA ARG A 79 -5.08 11.36 7.43
C ARG A 79 -5.53 10.89 8.81
N GLU A 80 -4.60 10.74 9.73
CA GLU A 80 -4.86 10.40 11.13
C GLU A 80 -4.14 11.35 12.08
N GLU A 81 -4.54 11.35 13.36
CA GLU A 81 -3.89 12.16 14.40
C GLU A 81 -2.47 11.67 14.70
N THR A 82 -2.23 10.37 14.53
CA THR A 82 -0.94 9.72 14.74
C THR A 82 -0.42 9.16 13.44
N GLU A 83 0.83 9.48 13.10
CA GLU A 83 1.52 8.90 11.96
C GLU A 83 1.88 7.43 12.25
N SER A 84 1.45 6.54 11.37
CA SER A 84 1.76 5.12 11.47
C SER A 84 1.72 4.46 10.10
N ILE A 85 2.55 3.44 9.94
CA ILE A 85 2.59 2.59 8.76
C ILE A 85 2.23 1.19 9.20
N VAL A 86 1.29 0.58 8.48
CA VAL A 86 0.83 -0.78 8.71
C VAL A 86 1.02 -1.57 7.43
N VAL A 87 1.72 -2.70 7.52
CA VAL A 87 1.92 -3.62 6.39
C VAL A 87 1.28 -4.96 6.72
N SER A 88 0.43 -5.45 5.81
CA SER A 88 -0.29 -6.72 5.93
C SER A 88 -0.42 -7.41 4.56
N ILE A 89 -0.71 -8.71 4.56
CA ILE A 89 -0.94 -9.49 3.33
C ILE A 89 -2.43 -9.75 3.20
N HIS A 90 -3.03 -9.32 2.07
CA HIS A 90 -4.40 -9.67 1.71
C HIS A 90 -4.39 -10.93 0.85
N ALA A 91 -4.63 -12.10 1.45
CA ALA A 91 -4.74 -13.37 0.73
C ALA A 91 -6.13 -13.49 0.07
N VAL A 92 -6.16 -13.69 -1.26
CA VAL A 92 -7.40 -13.99 -1.99
C VAL A 92 -7.60 -15.51 -2.12
N ASP A 93 -6.51 -16.27 -2.30
CA ASP A 93 -6.57 -17.72 -2.60
C ASP A 93 -5.49 -18.58 -1.88
N ALA A 94 -4.72 -18.01 -0.95
CA ALA A 94 -3.57 -18.68 -0.31
C ALA A 94 -3.83 -19.03 1.16
N ASP A 95 -3.05 -19.99 1.68
CA ASP A 95 -3.09 -20.54 3.05
C ASP A 95 -3.28 -19.43 4.10
N GLU A 96 -4.52 -19.29 4.57
CA GLU A 96 -5.01 -18.05 5.19
C GLU A 96 -4.28 -17.70 6.49
N GLU A 97 -3.76 -18.70 7.21
CA GLU A 97 -3.31 -18.53 8.58
C GLU A 97 -2.00 -17.73 8.68
N GLN A 98 -1.02 -18.05 7.83
CA GLN A 98 0.28 -17.37 7.82
C GLN A 98 0.18 -15.97 7.21
N ALA A 99 -0.65 -15.80 6.18
CA ALA A 99 -0.91 -14.50 5.57
C ALA A 99 -1.64 -13.56 6.54
N LYS A 100 -2.68 -14.05 7.24
CA LYS A 100 -3.41 -13.28 8.27
C LYS A 100 -2.53 -12.91 9.47
N ALA A 101 -1.55 -13.75 9.80
CA ALA A 101 -0.59 -13.48 10.88
C ALA A 101 0.50 -12.47 10.49
N PHE A 102 0.69 -12.17 9.20
CA PHE A 102 1.68 -11.19 8.76
C PHE A 102 1.20 -9.77 9.01
N HIS A 103 1.73 -9.16 10.06
CA HIS A 103 1.51 -7.76 10.39
C HIS A 103 2.83 -7.09 10.78
N ARG A 104 3.07 -5.88 10.27
CA ARG A 104 4.18 -5.02 10.68
C ARG A 104 3.65 -3.61 10.92
N THR A 105 4.13 -2.98 11.98
CA THR A 105 3.80 -1.59 12.32
C THR A 105 5.08 -0.81 12.52
N ALA A 106 5.14 0.39 11.96
CA ALA A 106 6.27 1.30 12.10
C ALA A 106 5.80 2.75 12.10
N THR A 107 6.61 3.67 12.63
CA THR A 107 6.37 5.12 12.56
C THR A 107 7.19 5.78 11.46
N ASN A 108 8.27 5.13 11.03
CA ASN A 108 9.09 5.50 9.88
C ASN A 108 9.56 4.20 9.23
N LEU A 109 9.72 4.19 7.91
CA LEU A 109 10.29 3.06 7.18
C LEU A 109 11.34 3.59 6.22
N ASP A 110 12.59 3.21 6.48
CA ASP A 110 13.64 3.45 5.49
C ASP A 110 13.59 2.40 4.37
N ALA A 111 14.40 2.63 3.32
CA ALA A 111 14.43 1.76 2.16
C ALA A 111 14.92 0.33 2.46
N GLU A 112 15.75 0.15 3.50
CA GLU A 112 16.30 -1.15 3.89
C GLU A 112 15.27 -1.96 4.68
N GLU A 113 14.61 -1.33 5.65
CA GLU A 113 13.49 -1.91 6.40
C GLU A 113 12.36 -2.30 5.46
N PHE A 114 12.02 -1.41 4.53
CA PHE A 114 10.98 -1.69 3.53
C PHE A 114 11.36 -2.87 2.63
N ALA A 115 12.61 -2.95 2.17
CA ALA A 115 13.09 -4.09 1.40
C ALA A 115 13.04 -5.39 2.20
N GLN A 116 13.34 -5.35 3.49
CA GLN A 116 13.29 -6.51 4.38
C GLN A 116 11.85 -6.99 4.60
N ILE A 117 10.91 -6.07 4.82
CA ILE A 117 9.48 -6.39 4.93
C ILE A 117 8.98 -7.09 3.67
N PHE A 118 9.37 -6.61 2.49
CA PHE A 118 8.98 -7.24 1.22
C PHE A 118 9.57 -8.64 1.04
N LYS A 119 10.82 -8.86 1.45
CA LYS A 119 11.44 -10.20 1.44
C LYS A 119 10.70 -11.16 2.37
N ASP A 120 10.33 -10.71 3.55
CA ASP A 120 9.62 -11.56 4.51
C ASP A 120 8.18 -11.84 4.09
N ALA A 121 7.49 -10.83 3.52
CA ALA A 121 6.18 -11.02 2.91
C ALA A 121 6.24 -12.02 1.75
N ALA A 122 7.26 -11.93 0.88
CA ALA A 122 7.44 -12.85 -0.25
C ALA A 122 7.61 -14.31 0.21
N LYS A 123 8.32 -14.55 1.32
CA LYS A 123 8.45 -15.89 1.93
C LYS A 123 7.09 -16.42 2.39
N VAL A 124 6.30 -15.60 3.07
CA VAL A 124 4.95 -15.97 3.54
C VAL A 124 4.02 -16.26 2.36
N MET A 125 4.14 -15.49 1.27
CA MET A 125 3.39 -15.73 0.03
C MET A 125 3.89 -16.92 -0.79
N GLY A 126 4.95 -17.63 -0.35
CA GLY A 126 5.51 -18.78 -1.07
C GLY A 126 6.20 -18.44 -2.38
N ILE A 127 6.56 -17.17 -2.59
CA ILE A 127 7.15 -16.69 -3.84
C ILE A 127 8.65 -16.89 -3.77
N LYS A 128 9.20 -17.69 -4.71
CA LYS A 128 10.65 -17.90 -4.81
C LYS A 128 11.35 -16.57 -5.09
N SER A 129 12.14 -16.10 -4.13
CA SER A 129 13.19 -15.11 -4.40
C SER A 129 14.29 -15.82 -5.18
N GLU A 130 14.38 -15.57 -6.49
CA GLU A 130 15.56 -16.00 -7.24
C GLU A 130 16.76 -15.20 -6.72
N SER A 131 17.55 -15.86 -5.87
CA SER A 131 18.96 -15.59 -5.69
C SER A 131 19.69 -16.59 -6.60
N GLY A 132 20.19 -16.17 -7.76
CA GLY A 132 21.10 -17.01 -8.56
C GLY A 132 21.15 -16.77 -10.07
N ASP A 133 22.16 -15.98 -10.46
CA ASP A 133 23.12 -16.25 -11.55
C ASP A 133 22.86 -15.76 -13.00
N GLY A 134 23.93 -15.19 -13.59
CA GLY A 134 23.95 -14.73 -14.97
C GLY A 134 25.06 -13.74 -15.35
N SER A 135 26.34 -14.02 -15.08
CA SER A 135 27.36 -14.14 -16.14
C SER A 135 28.77 -14.40 -15.57
N THR A 136 29.17 -15.66 -15.61
CA THR A 136 30.55 -15.98 -16.01
C THR A 136 30.61 -15.82 -17.53
N GLY A 137 31.56 -15.01 -18.00
CA GLY A 137 31.88 -14.81 -19.41
C GLY A 137 33.18 -14.03 -19.52
#